data_AF-A0A1I5BG35-F1
#
_entry.id   AF-A0A1I5BG35-F1
#
_cell.length_a   1.000
_cell.length_b   1.000
_cell.length_c   1.000
_cell.angle_alpha   90.00
_cell.angle_beta   90.00
_cell.angle_gamma   90.00
#
_symmetry.space_group_name_H-M   'P 1'
#
loop_
_entity.id
_entity.type
_entity.pdbx_description
1 polymer ?
#
loop_
_entity_poly.entity_id
_entity_poly.type
_entity_poly.pdbx_seq_one_letter_code
_entity_poly.pdbx_strand_id
1 'polypeptide(L)'
;MGKESSTLLGILAGTAIGVTLGILFAPDKGSNTRQRIADEAGNARDKMSESAHHLRDKVADTVSNKKEDFDHQLEAIVSNVSHKTEDIITSLEQKLSDLKAKNKKFQKS
;
A
#
# COMPACT_ATOMS: atom_id res chain seq x y z
N MET A 1 9.78 3.59 7.63
CA MET A 1 8.70 4.32 6.92
C MET A 1 9.10 4.48 5.45
N GLY A 2 8.24 4.25 4.46
CA GLY A 2 8.63 4.57 3.07
C GLY A 2 7.66 4.14 1.98
N LYS A 3 6.88 3.08 2.17
CA LYS A 3 6.02 2.52 1.11
C LYS A 3 4.80 3.39 0.82
N GLU A 4 4.10 3.84 1.87
CA GLU A 4 2.95 4.76 1.80
C GLU A 4 3.30 6.10 1.12
N SER A 5 4.41 6.70 1.54
CA SER A 5 4.90 7.98 1.01
C SER A 5 5.28 7.88 -0.47
N SER A 6 5.84 6.74 -0.88
CA SER A 6 6.24 6.49 -2.27
C SER A 6 5.04 6.32 -3.19
N THR A 7 3.99 5.64 -2.73
CA THR A 7 2.76 5.45 -3.50
C THR A 7 1.99 6.76 -3.68
N LEU A 8 1.87 7.56 -2.61
CA LEU A 8 1.23 8.88 -2.68
C LEU A 8 1.99 9.84 -3.61
N LEU A 9 3.34 9.84 -3.53
CA LEU A 9 4.18 10.59 -4.45
C LEU A 9 4.03 10.13 -5.89
N GLY A 10 3.95 8.82 -6.14
CA GLY A 10 3.71 8.26 -7.47
C GLY A 10 2.37 8.67 -8.06
N ILE A 11 1.30 8.65 -7.26
CA ILE A 11 -0.03 9.10 -7.68
C ILE A 11 -0.01 10.60 -7.99
N LEU A 12 0.51 11.43 -7.09
CA LEU A 12 0.59 12.88 -7.28
C LEU A 12 1.40 13.25 -8.53
N ALA A 13 2.56 12.61 -8.73
CA ALA A 13 3.39 12.83 -9.90
C ALA A 13 2.69 12.42 -11.20
N GLY A 14 2.03 11.25 -11.20
CA GLY A 14 1.27 10.77 -12.36
C GLY A 14 0.09 11.68 -12.71
N THR A 15 -0.69 12.11 -11.72
CA THR A 15 -1.84 13.00 -11.92
C THR A 15 -1.39 14.38 -12.41
N ALA A 16 -0.33 14.95 -11.84
CA ALA A 16 0.19 16.26 -12.24
C ALA A 16 0.64 16.25 -13.72
N ILE A 17 1.39 15.22 -14.13
CA ILE A 17 1.83 15.07 -15.53
C ILE A 17 0.63 14.90 -16.46
N GLY A 18 -0.33 14.05 -16.10
CA GLY A 18 -1.53 13.80 -16.92
C GLY A 18 -2.39 15.04 -17.10
N VAL A 19 -2.66 15.79 -16.03
CA VAL A 19 -3.45 17.03 -16.09
C VAL A 19 -2.72 18.10 -16.89
N THR A 20 -1.41 18.25 -16.68
CA THR A 20 -0.61 19.25 -17.40
C THR A 20 -0.61 18.98 -18.90
N LEU A 21 -0.39 17.73 -19.31
CA LEU A 21 -0.44 17.34 -20.72
C LEU A 21 -1.86 17.46 -21.29
N GLY A 22 -2.89 17.06 -20.54
CA GLY A 22 -4.29 17.17 -20.96
C GLY A 22 -4.73 18.61 -21.22
N ILE A 23 -4.38 19.54 -20.32
CA ILE A 23 -4.67 20.98 -20.48
C ILE A 23 -3.87 21.57 -21.65
N LEU A 24 -2.61 21.18 -21.83
CA LEU A 24 -1.78 21.67 -22.92
C LEU A 24 -2.29 21.21 -24.30
N PHE A 25 -2.77 19.96 -24.39
CA PHE A 25 -3.27 19.39 -25.63
C PHE A 25 -4.69 19.86 -25.98
N ALA A 26 -5.51 20.15 -24.98
CA ALA A 26 -6.88 20.63 -25.14
C ALA A 26 -7.17 21.81 -24.18
N PRO A 27 -6.77 23.04 -24.55
CA PRO A 27 -7.02 24.21 -23.73
C PRO A 27 -8.48 24.66 -23.85
N ASP A 28 -9.20 24.62 -22.73
CA ASP A 28 -10.51 25.26 -22.61
C ASP A 28 -10.36 26.77 -22.39
N LYS A 29 -11.40 27.53 -22.74
CA LYS A 29 -11.47 28.96 -22.39
C LYS A 29 -11.51 29.14 -20.88
N GLY A 30 -10.68 30.03 -20.35
CA GLY A 30 -10.57 30.27 -18.90
C GLY A 30 -11.84 30.79 -18.21
N SER A 31 -12.83 31.32 -18.95
CA SER A 31 -14.17 31.61 -18.41
C SER A 31 -14.91 30.31 -18.06
N ASN A 32 -14.84 29.32 -18.94
CA ASN A 32 -15.53 28.04 -18.81
C ASN A 32 -14.86 27.19 -17.73
N THR A 33 -13.52 27.20 -17.65
CA THR A 33 -12.78 26.49 -16.60
C THR A 33 -13.15 27.01 -15.21
N ARG A 34 -13.25 28.33 -15.03
CA ARG A 34 -13.64 28.92 -13.72
C ARG A 34 -15.08 28.58 -13.34
N GLN A 35 -16.00 28.64 -14.30
CA GLN A 35 -17.39 28.24 -14.05
C GLN A 35 -17.49 26.76 -13.69
N ARG A 36 -16.84 25.88 -14.46
CA ARG A 36 -16.77 24.44 -14.18
C ARG A 36 -16.19 24.13 -12.81
N ILE A 37 -15.11 24.79 -12.40
CA ILE A 37 -14.51 24.60 -11.07
C ILE A 37 -15.51 24.98 -9.96
N ALA A 38 -16.24 26.08 -10.11
CA ALA A 38 -17.23 26.50 -9.12
C ALA A 38 -18.37 25.48 -9.00
N ASP A 39 -18.88 25.00 -10.13
CA ASP A 39 -19.97 24.03 -10.18
C ASP A 39 -19.54 22.64 -9.68
N GLU A 40 -18.34 22.18 -10.06
CA GLU A 40 -17.76 20.92 -9.62
C GLU A 40 -17.38 20.94 -8.15
N ALA A 41 -16.90 22.06 -7.60
CA ALA A 41 -16.57 22.17 -6.18
C ALA A 41 -17.83 22.03 -5.29
N GLY A 42 -18.94 22.66 -5.68
CA GLY A 42 -20.22 22.50 -4.99
C GLY A 42 -20.71 21.05 -5.03
N ASN A 43 -20.79 20.48 -6.23
CA ASN A 43 -21.27 19.11 -6.41
C ASN A 43 -20.35 18.05 -5.78
N ALA A 44 -19.03 18.26 -5.82
CA ALA A 44 -18.07 17.36 -5.21
C ALA A 44 -18.19 17.37 -3.70
N ARG A 45 -18.42 18.54 -3.07
CA ARG A 45 -18.64 18.62 -1.62
C ARG A 45 -19.83 17.77 -1.19
N ASP A 46 -20.95 17.90 -1.89
CA ASP A 46 -22.18 17.18 -1.55
C ASP A 46 -22.00 15.66 -1.77
N LYS A 47 -21.45 15.27 -2.93
CA LYS A 47 -21.18 13.86 -3.24
C LYS A 47 -20.13 13.23 -2.33
N MET A 48 -19.10 13.98 -1.94
CA MET A 48 -18.07 13.52 -1.02
C MET A 48 -18.66 13.27 0.36
N SER A 49 -19.53 14.16 0.85
CA SER A 49 -20.20 13.98 2.14
C SER A 49 -21.01 12.69 2.14
N GLU A 50 -21.85 12.50 1.12
CA GLU A 50 -22.70 11.29 1.02
C GLU A 50 -21.89 10.02 0.79
N SER A 51 -20.88 10.06 -0.10
CA SER A 51 -19.99 8.93 -0.35
C SER A 51 -19.15 8.59 0.87
N ALA A 52 -18.70 9.58 1.64
CA ALA A 52 -17.93 9.35 2.87
C ALA A 52 -18.77 8.66 3.93
N HIS A 53 -20.06 9.01 4.07
CA HIS A 53 -20.99 8.29 4.95
C HIS A 53 -21.18 6.83 4.50
N HIS A 54 -21.45 6.59 3.21
CA HIS A 54 -21.59 5.22 2.70
C HIS A 54 -20.30 4.39 2.76
N LEU A 55 -19.15 5.01 2.52
CA LEU A 55 -17.83 4.38 2.66
C LEU A 55 -17.54 4.05 4.12
N ARG A 56 -17.84 4.96 5.05
CA ARG A 56 -17.68 4.72 6.49
C ARG A 56 -18.43 3.46 6.90
N ASP A 57 -19.69 3.31 6.51
CA ASP A 57 -20.53 2.17 6.88
C ASP A 57 -20.03 0.88 6.22
N LYS A 58 -19.76 0.90 4.90
CA LYS A 58 -19.21 -0.27 4.18
C LYS A 58 -17.84 -0.70 4.69
N VAL A 59 -16.98 0.26 5.04
CA VAL A 59 -15.64 -0.02 5.58
C VAL A 59 -15.76 -0.57 7.00
N ALA A 60 -16.65 -0.03 7.84
CA ALA A 60 -16.87 -0.58 9.18
C ALA A 60 -17.30 -2.05 9.12
N ASP A 61 -18.28 -2.37 8.29
CA ASP A 61 -18.77 -3.75 8.12
C ASP A 61 -17.70 -4.67 7.52
N THR A 62 -17.01 -4.21 6.47
CA THR A 62 -15.97 -5.00 5.80
C THR A 62 -14.76 -5.22 6.71
N VAL A 63 -14.36 -4.22 7.49
CA VAL A 63 -13.23 -4.31 8.44
C VAL A 63 -13.59 -5.23 9.58
N SER A 64 -14.82 -5.20 10.10
CA SER A 64 -15.23 -6.11 11.16
C SER A 64 -15.16 -7.57 10.70
N ASN A 65 -15.69 -7.87 9.52
CA ASN A 65 -15.64 -9.23 8.95
C ASN A 65 -14.22 -9.67 8.58
N LYS A 66 -13.42 -8.78 7.99
CA LYS A 66 -12.01 -9.09 7.67
C LYS A 66 -11.13 -9.23 8.89
N LYS A 67 -11.45 -8.54 9.99
CA LYS A 67 -10.67 -8.63 11.23
C LYS A 67 -10.78 -10.04 11.81
N GLU A 68 -11.96 -10.65 11.79
CA GLU A 68 -12.16 -12.02 12.24
C GLU A 68 -11.39 -13.04 11.39
N ASP A 69 -11.47 -12.92 10.06
CA ASP A 69 -10.67 -13.73 9.13
C ASP A 69 -9.15 -13.50 9.29
N PHE A 70 -8.75 -12.28 9.64
CA PHE A 70 -7.34 -11.92 9.84
C PHE A 70 -6.80 -12.44 11.16
N ASP A 71 -7.58 -12.40 12.23
CA ASP A 71 -7.20 -12.97 13.53
C ASP A 71 -7.05 -14.50 13.40
N HIS A 72 -7.95 -15.18 12.68
CA HIS A 72 -7.80 -16.61 12.38
C HIS A 72 -6.57 -16.93 11.52
N GLN A 73 -6.30 -16.12 10.49
CA GLN A 73 -5.09 -16.29 9.67
C GLN A 73 -3.81 -15.99 10.46
N LEU A 74 -3.84 -15.00 11.36
CA LEU A 74 -2.73 -14.69 12.25
C LEU A 74 -2.47 -15.84 13.23
N GLU A 75 -3.48 -16.40 13.86
CA GLU A 75 -3.33 -17.57 14.73
C GLU A 75 -2.76 -18.77 13.97
N ALA A 76 -3.24 -19.03 12.75
CA ALA A 76 -2.70 -20.07 11.89
C ALA A 76 -1.24 -19.81 11.52
N ILE A 77 -0.85 -18.57 11.20
CA ILE A 77 0.54 -18.20 10.91
C ILE A 77 1.40 -18.32 12.16
N VAL A 78 0.95 -17.84 13.32
CA VAL A 78 1.69 -17.92 14.58
C VAL A 78 1.90 -19.38 14.99
N SER A 79 0.89 -20.24 14.84
CA SER A 79 1.01 -21.68 15.09
C SER A 79 2.00 -22.35 14.13
N ASN A 80 1.90 -22.06 12.83
CA ASN A 80 2.84 -22.60 11.83
C ASN A 80 4.27 -22.09 12.05
N VAL A 81 4.45 -20.83 12.45
CA VAL A 81 5.76 -20.25 12.79
C VAL A 81 6.29 -20.88 14.07
N SER A 82 5.48 -21.08 15.09
CA SER A 82 5.89 -21.77 16.33
C SER A 82 6.46 -23.16 16.03
N HIS A 83 5.78 -23.95 15.20
CA HIS A 83 6.28 -25.27 14.81
C HIS A 83 7.47 -25.22 13.85
N LYS A 84 7.51 -24.26 12.92
CA LYS A 84 8.63 -24.09 11.98
C LYS A 84 9.83 -23.37 12.57
N THR A 85 9.73 -22.81 13.77
CA THR A 85 10.84 -22.09 14.40
C THR A 85 12.00 -23.04 14.68
N GLU A 86 11.74 -24.27 15.13
CA GLU A 86 12.78 -25.30 15.34
C GLU A 86 13.48 -25.70 14.03
N ASP A 87 12.72 -25.91 12.95
CA ASP A 87 13.25 -26.21 11.62
C ASP A 87 14.07 -25.05 11.04
N ILE A 88 13.61 -23.82 11.24
CA ILE A 88 14.28 -22.60 10.77
C ILE A 88 15.58 -22.37 11.54
N ILE A 89 15.57 -22.56 12.87
CA ILE A 89 16.79 -22.47 13.69
C ILE A 89 17.82 -23.49 13.18
N THR A 90 17.40 -24.74 12.99
CA THR A 90 18.28 -25.81 12.48
C THR A 90 18.86 -25.45 11.11
N SER A 91 18.03 -24.96 10.18
CA SER A 91 18.48 -24.58 8.83
C SER A 91 19.41 -23.36 8.83
N LEU A 92 19.18 -22.41 9.75
CA LEU A 92 20.05 -21.24 9.94
C LEU A 92 21.41 -21.64 10.52
N GLU A 93 21.46 -22.51 11.54
CA GLU A 93 22.71 -23.02 12.10
C GLU A 93 23.54 -23.78 11.06
N GLN A 94 22.88 -24.61 10.24
CA GLN A 94 23.53 -25.36 9.18
C GLN A 94 24.13 -24.42 8.11
N LYS A 95 23.38 -23.41 7.66
CA LYS A 95 23.90 -22.39 6.73
C LYS A 95 25.01 -21.53 7.34
N LEU A 96 24.92 -21.20 8.63
CA LEU A 96 25.95 -20.42 9.34
C LEU A 96 27.26 -21.23 9.44
N SER A 97 27.15 -22.52 9.72
CA SER A 97 28.28 -23.46 9.75
C SER A 97 28.94 -23.58 8.38
N ASP A 98 28.15 -23.76 7.31
CA ASP A 98 28.65 -23.82 5.93
C ASP A 98 29.33 -22.52 5.50
N LEU A 99 28.76 -21.36 5.86
CA LEU A 99 29.35 -20.05 5.60
C LEU A 99 30.68 -19.88 6.35
N LYS A 100 30.75 -20.32 7.61
CA LYS A 100 31.97 -20.25 8.44
C LYS A 100 33.06 -21.20 7.91
N ALA A 101 32.68 -22.38 7.46
CA ALA A 101 33.58 -23.35 6.82
C ALA A 101 34.11 -22.83 5.48
N LYS A 102 33.24 -22.27 4.62
CA LYS A 102 33.64 -21.63 3.36
C LYS A 102 34.60 -20.45 3.61
N ASN A 103 34.28 -19.57 4.55
CA ASN A 103 35.13 -18.42 4.88
C ASN A 103 36.53 -18.85 5.37
N LYS A 104 36.60 -19.87 6.24
CA LYS A 104 37.88 -20.44 6.70
C LYS A 104 38.70 -21.11 5.59
N LYS A 105 38.03 -21.64 4.55
CA LYS A 105 38.65 -22.19 3.35
C LYS A 105 39.26 -21.10 2.46
N PHE A 106 38.58 -19.95 2.35
CA PHE A 106 39.08 -18.78 1.63
C PHE A 106 40.21 -18.03 2.35
N GLN A 107 40.27 -18.08 3.69
CA GLN A 107 41.36 -17.44 4.47
C GLN A 107 42.68 -18.25 4.54
N LYS A 108 42.70 -19.50 4.04
CA LYS A 108 43.89 -20.37 4.03
C LYS A 108 44.50 -20.54 2.63
N SER A 109 43.94 -19.90 1.60
CA SER A 109 44.50 -19.79 0.26
C SER A 109 45.07 -18.39 0.05
#